data_AF-A0A7Z9UB39-F1
#
_entry.id   AF-A0A7Z9UB39-F1
#
_cell.length_a   1.000
_cell.length_b   1.000
_cell.length_c   1.000
_cell.angle_alpha   90.00
_cell.angle_beta   90.00
_cell.angle_gamma   90.00
#
_symmetry.space_group_name_H-M   'P 1'
#
loop_
_entity.id
_entity.type
_entity.pdbx_description
1 polymer ?
#
loop_
_entity_poly.entity_id
_entity_poly.type
_entity_poly.pdbx_seq_one_letter_code
_entity_poly.pdbx_strand_id
1 'polypeptide(L)' 'MFNLAEYLWIDGTEPNPIIRSKARVVHFSKAKEVSLSDFPGWSFDGSSTNQAAGNDSDCMLKPVSFVKDPIRG' A
#
# COMPACT_ATOMS: atom_id res chain seq x y z
N MET A 1 -10.54 10.70 -12.17
CA MET A 1 -10.61 9.34 -12.75
C MET A 1 -10.29 8.37 -11.64
N PHE A 2 -11.14 7.35 -11.49
CA PHE A 2 -10.88 6.28 -10.53
C PHE A 2 -9.86 5.31 -11.13
N ASN A 3 -8.83 4.99 -10.36
CA ASN A 3 -7.77 4.07 -10.72
C ASN A 3 -7.58 3.08 -9.58
N LEU A 4 -7.06 1.90 -9.90
CA LEU A 4 -6.66 0.94 -8.90
C LEU A 4 -5.17 1.14 -8.56
N ALA A 5 -4.86 1.29 -7.29
CA ALA A 5 -3.49 1.36 -6.79
C ALA A 5 -3.21 0.14 -5.91
N GLU A 6 -2.27 -0.70 -6.33
CA GLU A 6 -1.78 -1.83 -5.53
C GLU A 6 -0.71 -1.31 -4.55
N TYR A 7 -1.00 -1.37 -3.25
CA TYR A 7 -0.05 -1.00 -2.21
C TYR A 7 0.78 -2.23 -1.89
N LEU A 8 2.09 -2.13 -2.03
CA LEU A 8 3.05 -3.19 -1.73
C LEU A 8 3.83 -2.81 -0.46
N TRP A 9 4.07 -3.78 0.41
CA TRP A 9 4.94 -3.62 1.57
C TRP A 9 5.61 -4.95 1.93
N ILE A 10 6.62 -4.86 2.78
CA ILE A 10 7.35 -6.01 3.33
C ILE A 10 6.80 -6.28 4.74
N ASP A 11 6.53 -7.54 5.04
CA ASP A 11 6.05 -7.94 6.36
C ASP A 11 7.18 -8.19 7.38
N GLY A 12 6.83 -8.65 8.57
CA GLY A 12 7.77 -8.93 9.66
C GLY A 12 8.19 -10.40 9.76
N THR A 13 7.95 -11.23 8.74
CA THR A 13 8.30 -12.65 8.81
C THR A 13 9.82 -12.84 8.88
N GLU A 14 10.30 -13.66 9.82
CA GLU A 14 11.72 -13.98 9.99
C GLU A 14 11.97 -15.47 9.70
N PRO A 15 13.14 -15.86 9.13
CA PRO A 15 14.26 -14.99 8.73
C PRO A 15 14.09 -14.34 7.35
N ASN A 16 13.00 -14.67 6.63
CA ASN A 16 12.77 -14.25 5.26
C ASN A 16 11.45 -13.47 5.18
N PRO A 17 11.51 -12.13 5.21
CA PRO A 17 10.32 -11.30 5.03
C PRO A 17 9.68 -11.53 3.67
N ILE A 18 8.35 -11.44 3.60
CA ILE A 18 7.61 -11.63 2.36
C ILE A 18 6.89 -10.35 1.95
N ILE A 19 6.66 -10.21 0.65
CA ILE A 19 5.89 -9.11 0.08
C ILE A 19 4.41 -9.36 0.32
N ARG A 20 3.71 -8.33 0.78
CA ARG A 20 2.27 -8.28 0.92
C ARG A 20 1.71 -7.22 -0.02
N SER A 21 0.45 -7.38 -0.42
CA SER A 21 -0.23 -6.36 -1.21
C SER A 21 -1.72 -6.27 -0.92
N LYS A 22 -2.30 -5.12 -1.26
CA LYS A 22 -3.74 -4.94 -1.41
C LYS A 22 -4.07 -3.75 -2.29
N ALA A 23 -5.22 -3.82 -2.96
CA ALA A 23 -5.64 -2.83 -3.92
C ALA A 23 -6.58 -1.77 -3.32
N ARG A 24 -6.32 -0.48 -3.59
CA ARG A 24 -7.19 0.64 -3.27
C ARG A 24 -7.74 1.28 -4.53
N VAL A 25 -9.01 1.63 -4.53
CA VAL A 25 -9.54 2.58 -5.52
C VAL A 25 -9.15 3.99 -5.10
N VAL A 26 -8.39 4.69 -5.95
CA VAL A 26 -7.93 6.06 -5.76
C VAL A 26 -8.47 6.96 -6.85
N HIS A 27 -8.75 8.21 -6.51
CA HIS A 27 -9.29 9.18 -7.47
C HIS A 27 -8.22 10.23 -7.82
N PHE A 28 -7.73 10.21 -9.06
CA PHE A 28 -6.79 11.21 -9.57
C PHE A 28 -7.53 12.29 -10.38
N SER A 29 -7.15 13.56 -10.21
CA SER A 29 -7.66 14.63 -11.06
C SER A 29 -7.16 14.45 -12.49
N LYS A 30 -8.03 14.63 -13.50
CA LYS A 30 -7.65 14.47 -14.92
C LYS A 30 -6.66 15.53 -15.42
N ALA A 31 -6.57 16.67 -14.74
CA ALA A 31 -5.82 17.84 -15.22
C ALA A 31 -4.38 17.91 -14.72
N LYS A 32 -3.92 16.96 -13.91
CA LYS A 32 -2.63 17.00 -13.22
C LYS A 32 -1.85 15.71 -13.47
N GLU A 33 -0.54 15.82 -13.67
CA GLU A 33 0.36 14.67 -13.59
C GLU A 33 0.27 14.03 -12.21
N VAL A 34 0.23 12.70 -12.17
CA VAL A 34 0.15 11.95 -10.91
C VAL A 34 1.50 12.08 -10.19
N SER A 35 1.41 12.48 -8.93
CA SER A 35 2.53 12.66 -8.01
C SER A 35 2.35 11.75 -6.79
N LEU A 36 3.43 11.47 -6.06
CA LEU A 36 3.39 10.58 -4.90
C LEU A 36 2.39 11.04 -3.83
N SER A 37 2.19 12.36 -3.68
CA SER A 37 1.22 12.93 -2.74
C SER A 37 -0.24 12.66 -3.11
N ASP A 38 -0.52 12.24 -4.35
CA ASP A 38 -1.87 11.88 -4.77
C ASP A 38 -2.25 10.46 -4.29
N PHE A 39 -1.30 9.71 -3.72
CA PHE A 39 -1.54 8.41 -3.07
C PHE A 39 -1.74 8.61 -1.55
N PRO A 40 -2.94 8.34 -1.02
CA PRO A 40 -3.20 8.52 0.41
C PRO A 40 -2.48 7.46 1.26
N GLY A 41 -2.09 7.85 2.49
CA GLY A 41 -1.73 6.87 3.52
C GLY A 41 -2.84 5.85 3.73
N TRP A 42 -2.47 4.64 4.15
CA TRP A 42 -3.40 3.57 4.43
C TRP A 42 -2.99 2.81 5.68
N SER A 43 -3.85 1.94 6.19
CA SER A 43 -3.57 1.09 7.35
C SER A 43 -3.80 -0.37 6.99
N PHE A 44 -3.19 -1.29 7.71
CA PHE A 44 -3.43 -2.73 7.63
C PHE A 44 -3.28 -3.37 9.01
N ASP A 45 -3.87 -4.55 9.19
CA ASP A 45 -3.71 -5.32 10.41
C ASP A 45 -2.31 -6.00 10.44
N GLY A 46 -1.45 -5.45 11.29
CA GLY A 46 -0.08 -5.90 11.54
C GLY A 46 0.00 -7.28 12.21
N SER A 47 -1.06 -7.71 12.91
CA SER A 47 -1.06 -9.03 13.56
C SER A 47 -1.08 -10.17 12.54
N SER A 48 -1.70 -9.94 11.38
CA SER A 48 -1.72 -10.86 10.24
C SER A 48 -0.42 -10.89 9.42
N THR A 49 0.58 -10.08 9.80
CA THR A 49 1.82 -9.87 9.03
C THR A 49 3.08 -9.95 9.90
N ASN A 50 2.95 -10.41 11.16
CA ASN A 50 4.05 -10.47 12.13
C ASN A 50 4.69 -9.09 12.42
N GLN A 51 3.93 -8.00 12.31
CA GLN A 51 4.41 -6.63 12.51
C GLN A 51 3.86 -5.98 13.77
N ALA A 52 2.83 -6.55 14.39
CA ALA A 52 2.23 -6.03 15.61
C ALA A 52 1.51 -7.13 16.42
N ALA A 53 1.27 -6.89 17.70
CA ALA A 53 0.49 -7.77 18.57
C ALA A 53 -1.01 -7.53 18.36
N GLY A 54 -1.85 -8.55 18.56
CA GLY A 54 -3.28 -8.49 18.23
C GLY A 54 -4.11 -7.44 18.98
N ASN A 55 -3.63 -6.92 20.12
CA ASN A 55 -4.33 -5.91 20.92
C ASN A 55 -3.99 -4.46 20.54
N ASP A 56 -2.97 -4.25 19.70
CA ASP A 56 -2.57 -2.96 19.14
C ASP A 56 -1.90 -3.21 17.78
N SER A 57 -2.72 -3.60 16.80
CA SER A 57 -2.23 -4.22 15.58
C SER A 57 -2.21 -3.32 14.35
N ASP A 58 -2.80 -2.12 14.42
CA ASP A 58 -2.88 -1.24 13.25
C ASP A 58 -1.50 -0.71 12.84
N CYS A 59 -1.09 -1.04 11.61
CA CYS A 59 0.14 -0.57 11.00
C CYS A 59 -0.17 0.40 9.86
N MET A 60 0.68 1.42 9.67
CA MET A 60 0.49 2.46 8.65
C MET A 60 1.35 2.19 7.40
N LEU A 61 0.72 2.29 6.23
CA LEU A 61 1.38 2.35 4.92
C LEU A 61 1.54 3.81 4.50
N LYS A 62 2.80 4.24 4.38
CA LYS A 62 3.18 5.52 3.81
C LYS A 62 3.72 5.29 2.39
N PRO A 63 3.07 5.82 1.34
CA PRO A 63 3.62 5.77 -0.02
C PRO A 63 4.99 6.42 -0.10
N VAL A 64 5.95 5.72 -0.71
CA VAL A 64 7.34 6.21 -0.89
C VAL A 64 7.79 6.22 -2.35
N SER A 65 7.16 5.43 -3.21
CA SER A 65 7.39 5.38 -4.65
C SER A 65 6.16 4.79 -5.35
N PHE A 66 6.01 5.03 -6.64
CA PHE A 66 4.98 4.41 -7.47
C PHE A 66 5.50 4.17 -8.89
N VAL A 67 4.92 3.17 -9.55
CA VAL A 67 5.12 2.85 -10.97
C VAL A 67 3.76 2.49 -11.58
N LYS A 68 3.66 2.53 -12.91
CA LYS A 68 2.46 2.01 -13.60
C LYS A 68 2.38 0.49 -13.43
N ASP A 69 1.18 -0.02 -13.20
CA ASP A 69 0.95 -1.44 -13.00
C ASP A 69 1.05 -2.14 -14.38
N PRO A 70 2.08 -2.96 -14.64
CA PRO A 70 2.26 -3.54 -15.98
C PRO A 70 1.19 -4.58 -16.35
N ILE A 71 0.40 -5.05 -15.38
CA ILE A 71 -0.68 -6.02 -15.60
C ILE A 71 -1.99 -5.29 -15.91
N ARG A 72 -2.24 -4.15 -15.25
CA ARG A 72 -3.52 -3.42 -15.33
C ARG A 72 -3.48 -2.15 -16.20
N GLY A 73 -2.29 -1.62 -16.51
CA GLY A 73 -2.08 -0.43 -17.35
C GLY A 73 -1.70 0.84 -16.60
#